data_AF-A0A845AK44-F1
#
_entry.id   AF-A0A845AK44-F1
#
_cell.length_a   1.000
_cell.length_b   1.000
_cell.length_c   1.000
_cell.angle_alpha   90.00
_cell.angle_beta   90.00
_cell.angle_gamma   90.00
#
_symmetry.space_group_name_H-M   'P 1'
#
loop_
_entity.id
_entity.type
_entity.pdbx_description
1 polymer ?
#
loop_
_entity_poly.entity_id
_entity_poly.type
_entity_poly.pdbx_seq_one_letter_code
_entity_poly.pdbx_strand_id
1 'polypeptide(L)'
;MGTQRRIETQDARELRRGRQAFAAPGGFHDKLVKFLAAALPMGVGVIAALMIITPLSPRGEVSFLLDRDSVAVITERLRIDNALYRGSDDQGRPFSLTADEAVQQSSAEGIVRLQDVVARLLLEEGPARLTAEGGAYTIEKEQLAVDGPLRLVAADGYRFVAKGVSIDLAAKRLVGNDGVEGAIPAGTFSANRLEADLSARTIALDGNARLRMVPGELRIP
;
A
#
# COMPACT_ATOMS: atom_id res chain seq x y z
N MET A 1 -48.83 93.09 -55.73
CA MET A 1 -49.17 92.03 -54.76
C MET A 1 -49.47 90.77 -55.57
N GLY A 2 -48.54 89.83 -55.74
CA GLY A 2 -48.29 88.71 -54.82
C GLY A 2 -49.57 87.84 -54.72
N THR A 3 -49.65 86.56 -55.08
CA THR A 3 -48.75 85.47 -54.65
C THR A 3 -49.15 84.16 -55.37
N GLN A 4 -48.14 83.50 -55.95
CA GLN A 4 -47.89 82.06 -56.13
C GLN A 4 -48.99 81.08 -56.64
N ARG A 5 -48.68 80.51 -57.82
CA ARG A 5 -49.07 79.15 -58.23
C ARG A 5 -48.63 78.14 -57.17
N ARG A 6 -49.54 77.28 -56.71
CA ARG A 6 -49.20 76.01 -56.07
C ARG A 6 -49.70 74.87 -56.96
N ILE A 7 -48.74 74.18 -57.55
CA ILE A 7 -48.92 72.97 -58.34
C ILE A 7 -49.25 71.86 -57.32
N GLU A 8 -50.46 71.33 -57.38
CA GLU A 8 -50.86 70.14 -56.62
C GLU A 8 -50.15 68.94 -57.25
N THR A 9 -49.07 68.49 -56.62
CA THR A 9 -48.26 67.36 -57.07
C THR A 9 -49.03 66.04 -56.93
N GLN A 10 -48.90 65.18 -57.95
CA GLN A 10 -49.56 63.88 -58.06
C GLN A 10 -49.21 62.90 -56.90
N ASP A 11 -48.13 63.18 -56.17
CA ASP A 11 -47.66 62.44 -55.00
C ASP A 11 -48.70 62.34 -53.87
N ALA A 12 -49.60 63.33 -53.76
CA ALA A 12 -50.65 63.33 -52.74
C ALA A 12 -51.77 62.29 -53.01
N ARG A 13 -51.91 61.82 -54.25
CA ARG A 13 -52.94 60.81 -54.61
C ARG A 13 -52.47 59.38 -54.38
N GLU A 14 -51.17 59.10 -54.47
CA GLU A 14 -50.63 57.76 -54.21
C GLU A 14 -50.61 57.40 -52.71
N LEU A 15 -50.36 58.37 -51.84
CA LEU A 15 -50.37 58.17 -50.39
C LEU A 15 -51.75 57.83 -49.80
N ARG A 16 -52.85 58.12 -50.52
CA ARG A 16 -54.22 57.76 -50.10
C ARG A 16 -54.62 56.33 -50.44
N ARG A 17 -53.98 55.68 -51.43
CA ARG A 17 -54.29 54.29 -51.82
C ARG A 17 -53.58 53.23 -50.97
N GLY A 18 -52.46 53.57 -50.33
CA GLY A 18 -51.69 52.62 -49.51
C GLY A 18 -52.33 52.23 -48.17
N ARG A 19 -53.28 53.02 -47.63
CA ARG A 19 -53.85 52.78 -46.29
C ARG A 19 -55.20 52.05 -46.27
N GLN A 20 -55.78 51.72 -47.42
CA GLN A 20 -57.03 50.92 -47.45
C GLN A 20 -56.80 49.41 -47.61
N ALA A 21 -55.57 48.96 -47.91
CA ALA A 21 -55.24 47.53 -48.02
C ALA A 21 -54.90 46.85 -46.68
N PHE A 22 -54.70 47.62 -45.61
CA PHE A 22 -54.33 47.08 -44.29
C PHE A 22 -55.52 46.64 -43.43
N ALA A 23 -56.75 46.80 -43.93
CA ALA A 23 -57.98 46.48 -43.20
C ALA A 23 -58.96 45.61 -44.02
N ALA A 24 -58.43 44.68 -44.82
CA ALA A 24 -59.24 43.60 -45.38
C ALA A 24 -59.23 42.40 -44.40
N PRO A 25 -60.36 42.03 -43.78
CA PRO A 25 -60.42 40.85 -42.92
C PRO A 25 -60.10 39.58 -43.73
N GLY A 26 -59.23 38.70 -43.21
CA GLY A 26 -58.84 37.46 -43.88
C GLY A 26 -57.46 37.44 -44.58
N GLY A 27 -56.60 38.44 -44.35
CA GLY A 27 -55.21 38.45 -44.83
C GLY A 27 -54.32 37.37 -44.20
N PHE A 28 -53.12 37.15 -44.78
CA PHE A 28 -52.15 36.15 -44.29
C PHE A 28 -51.80 36.30 -42.79
N HIS A 29 -51.75 37.54 -42.30
CA HIS A 29 -51.53 37.85 -40.88
C HIS A 29 -52.66 37.34 -39.99
N ASP A 30 -53.90 37.42 -40.44
CA ASP A 30 -55.09 36.99 -39.70
C ASP A 30 -55.12 35.46 -39.57
N LYS A 31 -54.72 34.76 -40.65
CA LYS A 31 -54.54 33.28 -40.64
C LYS A 31 -53.38 32.86 -39.73
N LEU A 32 -52.27 33.61 -39.75
CA LEU A 32 -51.12 33.35 -38.89
C LEU A 32 -51.47 33.57 -37.40
N VAL A 33 -52.18 34.64 -37.08
CA VAL A 33 -52.65 34.93 -35.71
C VAL A 33 -53.64 33.87 -35.25
N LYS A 34 -54.59 33.44 -36.10
CA LYS A 34 -55.52 32.36 -35.76
C LYS A 34 -54.82 31.01 -35.54
N PHE A 35 -53.79 30.72 -36.33
CA PHE A 35 -52.95 29.53 -36.14
C PHE A 35 -52.16 29.60 -34.84
N LEU A 36 -51.48 30.73 -34.58
CA LEU A 36 -50.71 30.96 -33.35
C LEU A 36 -51.61 30.90 -32.11
N ALA A 37 -52.80 31.48 -32.17
CA ALA A 37 -53.78 31.47 -31.08
C ALA A 37 -54.26 30.06 -30.71
N ALA A 38 -54.22 29.10 -31.65
CA ALA A 38 -54.53 27.70 -31.38
C ALA A 38 -53.28 26.88 -31.00
N ALA A 39 -52.15 27.13 -31.66
CA ALA A 39 -50.92 26.37 -31.48
C ALA A 39 -50.22 26.67 -30.15
N LEU A 40 -50.21 27.92 -29.70
CA LEU A 40 -49.60 28.33 -28.42
C LEU A 40 -50.22 27.61 -27.20
N PRO A 41 -51.54 27.67 -26.97
CA PRO A 41 -52.14 26.97 -25.84
C PRO A 41 -51.99 25.44 -25.94
N MET A 42 -51.99 24.89 -27.15
CA MET A 42 -51.69 23.46 -27.36
C MET A 42 -50.25 23.11 -26.94
N GLY A 43 -49.27 23.94 -27.32
CA GLY A 43 -47.87 23.77 -26.92
C GLY A 43 -47.67 23.83 -25.41
N VAL A 44 -48.35 24.76 -24.72
CA VAL A 44 -48.36 24.82 -23.25
C VAL A 44 -48.94 23.54 -22.65
N GLY A 45 -50.02 23.00 -23.22
CA GLY A 45 -50.61 21.74 -22.79
C GLY A 45 -49.66 20.55 -22.92
N VAL A 46 -48.88 20.47 -24.01
CA VAL A 46 -47.86 19.43 -24.22
C VAL A 46 -46.75 19.53 -23.17
N ILE A 47 -46.25 20.74 -22.89
CA ILE A 47 -45.22 20.96 -21.87
C ILE A 47 -45.74 20.56 -20.47
N ALA A 48 -46.98 20.95 -20.13
CA ALA A 48 -47.60 20.59 -18.87
C ALA A 48 -47.78 19.06 -18.74
N ALA A 49 -48.23 18.38 -19.81
CA ALA A 49 -48.35 16.93 -19.83
C ALA A 49 -46.99 16.24 -19.64
N LEU A 50 -45.93 16.74 -20.30
CA LEU A 50 -44.58 16.24 -20.11
C LEU A 50 -44.08 16.43 -18.68
N MET A 51 -44.35 17.57 -18.03
CA MET A 51 -43.98 17.78 -16.62
C MET A 51 -44.67 16.82 -15.65
N ILE A 52 -45.87 16.34 -15.99
CA ILE A 52 -46.61 15.36 -15.16
C ILE A 52 -46.10 13.94 -15.42
N ILE A 53 -45.82 13.57 -16.68
CA ILE A 53 -45.44 12.21 -17.07
C ILE A 53 -43.96 11.91 -16.77
N THR A 54 -43.07 12.89 -16.99
CA THR A 54 -41.61 12.71 -16.80
C THR A 54 -41.18 12.27 -15.40
N PRO A 55 -41.73 12.75 -14.27
CA PRO A 55 -41.36 12.25 -12.94
C PRO A 55 -41.93 10.86 -12.62
N LEU A 56 -42.92 10.37 -13.38
CA LEU A 56 -43.50 9.03 -13.22
C LEU A 56 -42.75 7.96 -14.02
N SER A 57 -41.89 8.36 -14.96
CA SER A 57 -40.97 7.44 -15.61
C SER A 57 -39.94 6.97 -14.59
N PRO A 58 -39.68 5.65 -14.47
CA PRO A 58 -38.58 5.16 -13.64
C PRO A 58 -37.32 5.88 -14.08
N ARG A 59 -36.80 6.76 -13.24
CA ARG A 59 -35.43 7.22 -13.38
C ARG A 59 -34.62 5.96 -13.12
N GLY A 60 -34.15 5.33 -14.19
CA GLY A 60 -33.07 4.37 -14.08
C GLY A 60 -31.98 5.12 -13.37
N GLU A 61 -31.84 4.86 -12.09
CA GLU A 61 -30.64 5.21 -11.36
C GLU A 61 -29.54 4.59 -12.22
N VAL A 62 -28.76 5.44 -12.90
CA VAL A 62 -27.35 5.15 -13.09
C VAL A 62 -26.84 5.07 -11.67
N SER A 63 -27.10 3.91 -11.08
CA SER A 63 -26.54 3.48 -9.84
C SER A 63 -25.08 3.43 -10.19
N PHE A 64 -24.42 4.53 -9.85
CA PHE A 64 -23.04 4.52 -9.47
C PHE A 64 -22.99 3.62 -8.22
N LEU A 65 -23.21 2.32 -8.43
CA LEU A 65 -22.43 1.31 -7.77
C LEU A 65 -21.01 1.64 -8.23
N LEU A 66 -20.40 2.56 -7.50
CA LEU A 66 -19.04 2.37 -7.06
C LEU A 66 -18.87 0.87 -6.93
N ASP A 67 -18.00 0.32 -7.75
CA ASP A 67 -17.43 -1.00 -7.58
C ASP A 67 -16.92 -1.05 -6.14
N ARG A 68 -17.82 -1.42 -5.24
CA ARG A 68 -17.64 -1.59 -3.82
C ARG A 68 -17.60 -3.08 -3.62
N ASP A 69 -16.68 -3.70 -4.35
CA ASP A 69 -16.07 -4.99 -4.09
C ASP A 69 -14.75 -5.17 -4.87
N SER A 70 -14.34 -4.22 -5.71
CA SER A 70 -12.90 -3.98 -5.94
C SER A 70 -12.38 -3.01 -4.89
N VAL A 71 -12.36 -3.44 -3.63
CA VAL A 71 -11.34 -2.93 -2.71
C VAL A 71 -10.03 -3.21 -3.44
N ALA A 72 -9.40 -2.17 -3.98
CA ALA A 72 -8.01 -2.23 -4.32
C ALA A 72 -7.30 -2.55 -3.00
N VAL A 73 -7.15 -3.84 -2.71
CA VAL A 73 -6.16 -4.33 -1.77
C VAL A 73 -4.88 -3.88 -2.43
N ILE A 74 -4.43 -2.68 -2.07
CA ILE A 74 -3.10 -2.25 -2.39
C ILE A 74 -2.27 -3.33 -1.73
N THR A 75 -1.66 -4.18 -2.55
CA THR A 75 -0.73 -5.17 -2.03
C THR A 75 0.48 -4.35 -1.65
N GLU A 76 0.49 -3.77 -0.45
CA GLU A 76 1.64 -3.06 0.10
C GLU A 76 2.78 -4.06 0.27
N ARG A 77 3.49 -4.31 -0.81
CA ARG A 77 4.73 -5.07 -0.80
C ARG A 77 5.87 -4.10 -0.55
N LEU A 78 6.38 -4.11 0.67
CA LEU A 78 7.63 -3.44 0.98
C LEU A 78 8.77 -4.42 0.70
N ARG A 79 9.72 -4.00 -0.14
CA ARG A 79 10.93 -4.75 -0.46
C ARG A 79 12.12 -3.84 -0.27
N ILE A 80 13.08 -4.28 0.54
CA ILE A 80 14.32 -3.57 0.81
C ILE A 80 15.45 -4.44 0.29
N ASP A 81 16.17 -3.91 -0.69
CA ASP A 81 17.43 -4.47 -1.15
C ASP A 81 18.55 -4.04 -0.21
N ASN A 82 19.49 -4.95 0.10
CA ASN A 82 20.62 -4.70 0.99
C ASN A 82 20.18 -4.07 2.33
N ALA A 83 19.20 -4.70 2.98
CA ALA A 83 18.69 -4.24 4.27
C ALA A 83 19.83 -4.22 5.29
N LEU A 84 19.98 -3.10 6.00
CA LEU A 84 21.03 -2.92 7.00
C LEU A 84 20.44 -2.33 8.28
N TYR A 85 20.58 -3.08 9.36
CA TYR A 85 20.30 -2.64 10.71
C TYR A 85 21.60 -2.51 11.49
N ARG A 86 21.73 -1.42 12.25
CA ARG A 86 22.86 -1.18 13.15
C ARG A 86 22.33 -0.86 14.53
N GLY A 87 22.97 -1.42 15.54
CA GLY A 87 22.65 -1.16 16.93
C GLY A 87 23.91 -1.25 17.78
N SER A 88 23.70 -1.08 19.08
CA SER A 88 24.72 -1.37 20.09
C SER A 88 24.12 -2.33 21.10
N ASP A 89 24.95 -3.19 21.66
CA ASP A 89 24.54 -4.05 22.76
C ASP A 89 24.49 -3.29 24.10
N ASP A 90 24.15 -4.00 25.18
CA ASP A 90 24.03 -3.43 26.53
C ASP A 90 25.35 -2.87 27.08
N GLN A 91 26.50 -3.20 26.47
CA GLN A 91 27.83 -2.66 26.80
C GLN A 91 28.26 -1.53 25.84
N GLY A 92 27.37 -1.10 24.94
CA GLY A 92 27.64 -0.06 23.94
C GLY A 92 28.46 -0.54 22.73
N ARG A 93 28.76 -1.84 22.62
CA ARG A 93 29.53 -2.40 21.50
C ARG A 93 28.65 -2.44 20.25
N PRO A 94 29.13 -1.93 19.11
CA PRO A 94 28.31 -1.90 17.90
C PRO A 94 28.12 -3.30 17.33
N PHE A 95 26.92 -3.54 16.81
CA PHE A 95 26.62 -4.68 15.95
C PHE A 95 25.91 -4.22 14.68
N SER A 96 25.99 -5.05 13.65
CA SER A 96 25.27 -4.83 12.39
C SER A 96 24.63 -6.12 11.91
N LEU A 97 23.45 -5.99 11.32
CA LEU A 97 22.72 -7.07 10.67
C LEU A 97 22.45 -6.63 9.23
N THR A 98 22.94 -7.40 8.28
CA THR A 98 22.69 -7.21 6.85
C THR A 98 21.90 -8.37 6.30
N ALA A 99 20.95 -8.09 5.41
CA ALA A 99 20.27 -9.09 4.59
C ALA A 99 20.32 -8.62 3.12
N ASP A 100 20.48 -9.53 2.19
CA ASP A 100 20.52 -9.18 0.77
C ASP A 100 19.14 -8.71 0.28
N GLU A 101 18.08 -9.37 0.75
CA GLU A 101 16.69 -8.95 0.53
C GLU A 101 15.88 -9.06 1.82
N ALA A 102 15.03 -8.06 2.07
CA ALA A 102 13.98 -8.12 3.08
C ALA A 102 12.63 -7.78 2.44
N VAL A 103 11.69 -8.73 2.46
CA VAL A 103 10.37 -8.61 1.82
C VAL A 103 9.27 -8.74 2.86
N GLN A 104 8.43 -7.72 2.94
CA GLN A 104 7.12 -7.78 3.57
C GLN A 104 6.07 -7.78 2.46
N GLN A 105 5.34 -8.88 2.31
CA GLN A 105 4.36 -9.02 1.23
C GLN A 105 3.11 -8.15 1.45
N SER A 106 2.70 -8.02 2.70
CA SER A 106 1.61 -7.15 3.13
C SER A 106 1.83 -6.74 4.59
N SER A 107 1.51 -5.50 4.91
CA SER A 107 1.47 -5.02 6.30
C SER A 107 0.47 -5.79 7.17
N ALA A 108 -0.60 -6.33 6.58
CA ALA A 108 -1.60 -7.13 7.28
C ALA A 108 -1.12 -8.54 7.66
N GLU A 109 -0.13 -9.10 6.96
CA GLU A 109 0.48 -10.39 7.33
C GLU A 109 1.47 -10.22 8.50
N GLY A 110 2.14 -9.06 8.58
CA GLY A 110 3.11 -8.78 9.64
C GLY A 110 4.38 -9.64 9.59
N ILE A 111 4.68 -10.29 8.45
CA ILE A 111 5.85 -11.14 8.27
C ILE A 111 6.87 -10.47 7.34
N VAL A 112 8.10 -10.35 7.81
CA VAL A 112 9.27 -9.92 7.02
C VAL A 112 10.14 -11.12 6.72
N ARG A 113 10.27 -11.45 5.44
CA ARG A 113 11.11 -12.56 4.95
C ARG A 113 12.47 -12.01 4.57
N LEU A 114 13.52 -12.57 5.15
CA LEU A 114 14.91 -12.17 4.98
C LEU A 114 15.65 -13.23 4.16
N GLN A 115 16.56 -12.80 3.29
CA GLN A 115 17.46 -13.66 2.52
C GLN A 115 18.92 -13.26 2.77
N ASP A 116 19.80 -14.26 2.81
CA ASP A 116 21.25 -14.13 2.97
C ASP A 116 21.65 -13.21 4.14
N VAL A 117 21.25 -13.63 5.35
CA VAL A 117 21.39 -12.84 6.56
C VAL A 117 22.80 -13.01 7.14
N VAL A 118 23.44 -11.88 7.43
CA VAL A 118 24.76 -11.81 8.06
C VAL A 118 24.70 -10.82 9.22
N ALA A 119 24.93 -11.29 10.44
CA ALA A 119 25.17 -10.44 11.59
C ALA A 119 26.67 -10.36 11.90
N ARG A 120 27.15 -9.17 12.23
CA ARG A 120 28.51 -8.92 12.71
C ARG A 120 28.42 -8.31 14.09
N LEU A 121 29.09 -8.93 15.04
CA LEU A 121 29.09 -8.56 16.44
C LEU A 121 30.53 -8.27 16.86
N LEU A 122 30.69 -7.37 17.84
CA LEU A 122 31.96 -7.16 18.52
C LEU A 122 31.86 -7.78 19.92
N LEU A 123 32.56 -8.88 20.14
CA LEU A 123 32.66 -9.55 21.45
C LEU A 123 33.89 -9.02 22.21
N GLU A 124 34.06 -9.44 23.46
CA GLU A 124 35.22 -9.08 24.29
C GLU A 124 36.53 -9.58 23.65
N GLU A 125 36.56 -10.82 23.17
CA GLU A 125 37.73 -11.45 22.54
C GLU A 125 37.92 -11.09 21.05
N GLY A 126 37.06 -10.23 20.50
CA GLY A 126 37.15 -9.75 19.13
C GLY A 126 35.86 -9.91 18.31
N PRO A 127 35.95 -9.69 16.99
CA PRO A 127 34.77 -9.71 16.12
C PRO A 127 34.22 -11.13 15.94
N ALA A 128 32.90 -11.23 15.87
CA ALA A 128 32.17 -12.44 15.53
C ALA A 128 31.23 -12.21 14.36
N ARG A 129 30.98 -13.27 13.59
CA ARG A 129 30.10 -13.29 12.43
C ARG A 129 29.10 -14.41 12.57
N LEU A 130 27.82 -14.07 12.45
CA LEU A 130 26.69 -14.98 12.40
C LEU A 130 26.13 -14.97 10.97
N THR A 131 25.83 -16.14 10.40
CA THR A 131 25.26 -16.26 9.06
C THR A 131 24.11 -17.24 9.02
N ALA A 132 23.07 -16.90 8.27
CA ALA A 132 21.93 -17.75 7.94
C ALA A 132 21.51 -17.54 6.49
N GLU A 133 20.93 -18.56 5.87
CA GLU A 133 20.42 -18.50 4.49
C GLU A 133 19.19 -17.59 4.38
N GLY A 134 18.39 -17.54 5.44
CA GLY A 134 17.24 -16.65 5.51
C GLY A 134 16.54 -16.70 6.86
N GLY A 135 15.36 -16.09 6.91
CA GLY A 135 14.47 -16.23 8.03
C GLY A 135 13.18 -15.44 7.89
N ALA A 136 12.17 -15.82 8.66
CA ALA A 136 10.89 -15.13 8.72
C ALA A 136 10.74 -14.45 10.09
N TYR A 137 10.71 -13.12 10.09
CA TYR A 137 10.43 -12.31 11.26
C TYR A 137 8.94 -11.99 11.33
N THR A 138 8.26 -12.48 12.37
CA THR A 138 6.86 -12.17 12.66
C THR A 138 6.80 -11.01 13.65
N ILE A 139 6.38 -9.84 13.17
CA ILE A 139 6.42 -8.57 13.94
C ILE A 139 5.57 -8.66 15.20
N GLU A 140 4.33 -9.16 15.09
CA GLU A 140 3.38 -9.22 16.22
C GLU A 140 3.86 -10.08 17.39
N LYS A 141 4.62 -11.15 17.09
CA LYS A 141 5.15 -12.09 18.08
C LYS A 141 6.59 -11.77 18.48
N GLU A 142 7.20 -10.80 17.82
CA GLU A 142 8.64 -10.51 17.92
C GLU A 142 9.52 -11.77 17.77
N GLN A 143 9.11 -12.67 16.89
CA GLN A 143 9.75 -13.98 16.71
C GLN A 143 10.40 -14.10 15.35
N LEU A 144 11.67 -14.49 15.32
CA LEU A 144 12.44 -14.78 14.11
C LEU A 144 12.65 -16.30 14.00
N ALA A 145 12.04 -16.92 13.00
CA ALA A 145 12.37 -18.28 12.58
C ALA A 145 13.51 -18.21 11.56
N VAL A 146 14.60 -18.92 11.80
CA VAL A 146 15.76 -18.97 10.90
C VAL A 146 15.56 -20.10 9.91
N ASP A 147 15.75 -19.81 8.62
CA ASP A 147 15.72 -20.80 7.57
C ASP A 147 17.13 -21.40 7.39
N GLY A 148 17.20 -22.72 7.51
CA GLY A 148 18.46 -23.46 7.39
C GLY A 148 19.37 -23.38 8.63
N PRO A 149 20.66 -23.70 8.49
CA PRO A 149 21.61 -23.72 9.60
C PRO A 149 22.09 -22.31 9.97
N LEU A 150 22.00 -21.96 11.25
CA LEU A 150 22.62 -20.77 11.81
C LEU A 150 24.08 -21.08 12.15
N ARG A 151 25.03 -20.33 11.58
CA ARG A 151 26.46 -20.54 11.80
C ARG A 151 27.09 -19.33 12.46
N LEU A 152 27.84 -19.54 13.53
CA LEU A 152 28.65 -18.51 14.19
C LEU A 152 30.14 -18.85 14.04
N VAL A 153 30.94 -17.82 13.77
CA VAL A 153 32.41 -17.86 13.78
C VAL A 153 32.92 -16.60 14.47
N ALA A 154 33.76 -16.77 15.50
CA ALA A 154 34.41 -15.68 16.22
C ALA A 154 35.93 -15.72 16.06
N ALA A 155 36.58 -14.56 16.24
CA ALA A 155 38.02 -14.37 16.02
C ALA A 155 38.90 -15.18 17.00
N ASP A 156 38.37 -15.51 18.17
CA ASP A 156 39.00 -16.28 19.23
C ASP A 156 39.01 -17.80 18.96
N GLY A 157 38.44 -18.24 17.84
CA GLY A 157 38.37 -19.65 17.44
C GLY A 157 37.07 -20.35 17.83
N TYR A 158 36.12 -19.64 18.47
CA TYR A 158 34.79 -20.19 18.71
C TYR A 158 34.00 -20.32 17.41
N ARG A 159 33.37 -21.48 17.21
CA ARG A 159 32.49 -21.75 16.08
C ARG A 159 31.37 -22.68 16.48
N PHE A 160 30.15 -22.43 16.02
CA PHE A 160 29.05 -23.38 16.17
C PHE A 160 28.08 -23.31 15.01
N VAL A 161 27.33 -24.39 14.84
CA VAL A 161 26.23 -24.52 13.90
C VAL A 161 25.02 -25.06 14.65
N ALA A 162 23.89 -24.36 14.54
CA ALA A 162 22.61 -24.78 15.12
C ALA A 162 21.55 -24.86 14.01
N LYS A 163 20.62 -25.80 14.13
CA LYS A 163 19.51 -25.99 13.19
C LYS A 163 18.16 -25.85 13.88
N GLY A 164 17.12 -25.57 13.10
CA GLY A 164 15.76 -25.37 13.61
C GLY A 164 15.74 -24.23 14.64
N VAL A 165 16.39 -23.11 14.29
CA VAL A 165 16.59 -21.99 15.21
C VAL A 165 15.39 -21.06 15.18
N SER A 166 14.88 -20.75 16.38
CA SER A 166 13.88 -19.73 16.63
C SER A 166 14.42 -18.75 17.66
N ILE A 167 14.25 -17.46 17.41
CA ILE A 167 14.66 -16.39 18.30
C ILE A 167 13.42 -15.60 18.71
N ASP A 168 13.20 -15.51 20.01
CA ASP A 168 12.21 -14.64 20.63
C ASP A 168 12.93 -13.36 21.05
N LEU A 169 12.65 -12.25 20.35
CA LEU A 169 13.29 -10.96 20.62
C LEU A 169 12.69 -10.29 21.86
N ALA A 170 11.41 -10.51 22.15
CA ALA A 170 10.73 -9.97 23.32
C ALA A 170 11.32 -10.58 24.61
N ALA A 171 11.42 -11.91 24.64
CA ALA A 171 12.00 -12.67 25.75
C ALA A 171 13.53 -12.75 25.71
N LYS A 172 14.16 -12.22 24.65
CA LYS A 172 15.62 -12.30 24.41
C LYS A 172 16.14 -13.74 24.53
N ARG A 173 15.41 -14.71 23.96
CA ARG A 173 15.70 -16.15 24.06
C ARG A 173 15.90 -16.75 22.68
N LEU A 174 16.92 -17.59 22.53
CA LEU A 174 17.17 -18.36 21.32
C LEU A 174 17.01 -19.85 21.63
N VAL A 175 16.36 -20.58 20.73
CA VAL A 175 16.20 -22.03 20.81
C VAL A 175 16.58 -22.66 19.48
N GLY A 176 17.43 -23.68 19.48
CA GLY A 176 17.71 -24.54 18.33
C GLY A 176 17.26 -25.97 18.64
N ASN A 177 16.26 -26.48 17.92
CA ASN A 177 15.64 -27.77 18.24
C ASN A 177 16.11 -28.94 17.37
N ASP A 178 16.86 -28.70 16.28
CA ASP A 178 17.30 -29.73 15.33
C ASP A 178 18.80 -30.03 15.41
N GLY A 179 19.35 -29.94 16.62
CA GLY A 179 20.76 -30.20 16.88
C GLY A 179 21.64 -28.97 16.84
N VAL A 180 22.71 -29.06 17.62
CA VAL A 180 23.78 -28.08 17.71
C VAL A 180 25.12 -28.79 17.79
N GLU A 181 26.10 -28.26 17.08
CA GLU A 181 27.48 -28.71 17.13
C GLU A 181 28.42 -27.52 17.09
N GLY A 182 29.56 -27.63 17.77
CA GLY A 182 30.51 -26.54 17.80
C GLY A 182 31.90 -26.96 18.26
N ALA A 183 32.82 -26.03 18.10
CA ALA A 183 34.17 -26.11 18.60
C ALA A 183 34.53 -24.81 19.28
N ILE A 184 35.27 -24.96 20.36
CA ILE A 184 35.93 -23.91 21.10
C ILE A 184 37.43 -24.23 21.05
N PRO A 185 38.33 -23.28 21.33
CA PRO A 185 39.78 -23.55 21.33
C PRO A 185 40.17 -24.78 22.16
N ALA A 186 39.47 -25.02 23.27
CA ALA A 186 39.71 -26.12 24.18
C ALA A 186 39.02 -27.44 23.83
N GLY A 187 38.24 -27.53 22.74
CA GLY A 187 37.48 -28.76 22.48
C GLY A 187 36.29 -28.63 21.52
N THR A 188 35.45 -29.66 21.51
CA THR A 188 34.24 -29.75 20.68
C THR A 188 33.04 -30.15 21.51
N PHE A 189 31.86 -29.68 21.12
CA PHE A 189 30.61 -30.01 21.77
C PHE A 189 29.51 -30.32 20.75
N SER A 190 28.53 -31.12 21.18
CA SER A 190 27.32 -31.41 20.39
C SER A 190 26.16 -31.72 21.31
N ALA A 191 24.94 -31.39 20.90
CA ALA A 191 23.70 -31.72 21.60
C ALA A 191 22.53 -31.73 20.63
N ASN A 192 21.39 -32.28 21.07
CA ASN A 192 20.15 -32.28 20.29
C ASN A 192 19.46 -30.92 20.31
N ARG A 193 19.62 -30.15 21.39
CA ARG A 193 18.93 -28.89 21.59
C ARG A 193 19.87 -27.84 22.18
N LEU A 194 19.69 -26.61 21.72
CA LEU A 194 20.36 -25.41 22.21
C LEU A 194 19.31 -24.49 22.80
N GLU A 195 19.53 -23.98 24.01
CA GLU A 195 18.80 -22.84 24.53
C GLU A 195 19.81 -21.76 24.93
N ALA A 196 19.57 -20.52 24.52
CA ALA A 196 20.39 -19.40 24.94
C ALA A 196 19.51 -18.28 25.48
N ASP A 197 19.92 -17.75 26.63
CA ASP A 197 19.39 -16.50 27.19
C ASP A 197 20.35 -15.38 26.78
N LEU A 198 19.89 -14.51 25.89
CA LEU A 198 20.70 -13.42 25.35
C LEU A 198 20.91 -12.30 26.37
N SER A 199 20.07 -12.20 27.41
CA SER A 199 20.21 -11.23 28.49
C SER A 199 21.23 -11.70 29.52
N ALA A 200 21.11 -12.95 29.97
CA ALA A 200 22.03 -13.55 30.92
C ALA A 200 23.35 -14.00 30.26
N ARG A 201 23.41 -14.00 28.92
CA ARG A 201 24.54 -14.50 28.11
C ARG A 201 24.88 -15.96 28.43
N THR A 202 23.86 -16.74 28.78
CA THR A 202 24.02 -18.16 29.12
C THR A 202 23.55 -19.04 27.97
N ILE A 203 24.24 -20.17 27.80
CA ILE A 203 23.92 -21.17 26.79
C ILE A 203 23.79 -22.51 27.52
N ALA A 204 22.65 -23.17 27.32
CA ALA A 204 22.37 -24.51 27.78
C ALA A 204 22.29 -25.47 26.59
N LEU A 205 22.97 -26.60 26.72
CA LEU A 205 22.92 -27.71 25.77
C LEU A 205 22.08 -28.82 26.39
N ASP A 206 21.07 -29.29 25.67
CA ASP A 206 20.13 -30.29 26.16
C ASP A 206 19.96 -31.45 25.17
N GLY A 207 19.76 -32.65 25.71
CA GLY A 207 19.61 -33.90 24.97
C GLY A 207 20.92 -34.41 24.34
N ASN A 208 21.36 -35.60 24.73
CA ASN A 208 22.59 -36.24 24.23
C ASN A 208 23.80 -35.29 24.19
N ALA A 209 23.91 -34.38 25.17
CA ALA A 209 25.00 -33.42 25.22
C ALA A 209 26.34 -34.16 25.40
N ARG A 210 27.24 -33.96 24.46
CA ARG A 210 28.60 -34.53 24.45
C ARG A 210 29.60 -33.40 24.37
N LEU A 211 30.60 -33.46 25.23
CA LEU A 211 31.69 -32.50 25.28
C LEU A 211 33.01 -33.29 25.26
N ARG A 212 33.91 -32.91 24.37
CA ARG A 212 35.28 -33.42 24.32
C ARG A 212 36.24 -32.25 24.50
N MET A 213 36.94 -32.22 25.62
CA MET A 213 37.92 -31.19 25.95
C MET A 213 39.35 -31.71 25.76
N VAL A 214 40.24 -30.81 25.37
CA VAL A 214 41.69 -30.97 25.39
C VAL A 214 42.21 -30.26 26.65
N PRO A 215 42.74 -31.00 27.64
CA PRO A 215 43.27 -30.40 28.86
C PRO A 215 44.40 -29.40 28.56
N GLY A 216 44.40 -28.28 29.28
CA GLY A 216 45.45 -27.24 29.16
C GLY A 216 45.21 -26.17 28.09
N GLU A 217 44.22 -26.34 27.22
CA GLU A 217 43.88 -25.37 26.15
C GLU A 217 42.66 -24.49 26.48
N LEU A 218 42.06 -24.65 27.66
CA LEU A 218 40.96 -23.80 28.12
C LEU A 218 41.47 -22.41 28.49
N ARG A 219 41.16 -21.44 27.64
CA ARG A 219 41.27 -20.01 27.96
C ARG A 219 39.94 -19.60 28.59
N ILE A 220 39.99 -19.26 29.87
CA ILE A 220 38.86 -18.68 30.60
C ILE A 220 38.95 -17.16 30.36
N PRO A 221 37.90 -16.53 29.81
CA PRO A 221 37.83 -15.07 29.74
C PRO A 221 37.75 -14.44 31.14
#